data_AF-A0A364LGZ5-F1
#
_entry.id   AF-A0A364LGZ5-F1
#
_cell.length_a   1.000
_cell.length_b   1.000
_cell.length_c   1.000
_cell.angle_alpha   90.00
_cell.angle_beta   90.00
_cell.angle_gamma   90.00
#
_symmetry.space_group_name_H-M   'P 1'
#
loop_
_entity.id
_entity.type
_entity.pdbx_description
1 polymer ?
#
loop_
_entity_poly.entity_id
_entity_poly.type
_entity_poly.pdbx_seq_one_letter_code
_entity_poly.pdbx_strand_id
1 'polypeptide(L)'
;MSQLSRFKKSSNKIEFLNDPYLDKGFYEELCAMPKLEREAFASEIAEQLSPDNLSQFLTRMTDLCFEAKGHEFIRAASGDFFAGVLFRLIKKLDVDNTFKTAYQNSNNKHVYPQAHVFDQKTVEILNIIRSVAARKGVEHQQNLYSNLAIKIFSPLITDDIADPQELMAISVDLQKVITNKTALNEYFSTRLPDAEAPGVEAYFEERTQALDEKQELHNNAVQNIKQLIRSKPWSIPGFLFIRGGVDINVDGRTLRVPHRVAEMARAIDTYEAKQNKTENDLYDLYEHIKDIAQEALDNPRQGRQPSTTKFYKDVLENVYRAADAGLANTDEDERARFLGVD
;
A
#
# COMPACT_ATOMS: atom_id res chain seq x y z
N MET A 1 -13.81 7.05 6.46
CA MET A 1 -12.73 7.78 5.76
C MET A 1 -12.08 6.72 4.87
N SER A 2 -11.98 6.92 3.55
CA SER A 2 -11.46 5.84 2.68
C SER A 2 -9.97 5.58 2.95
N GLN A 3 -9.48 4.38 2.60
CA GLN A 3 -8.06 4.05 2.64
C GLN A 3 -7.22 5.08 1.87
N LEU A 4 -7.72 5.58 0.73
CA LEU A 4 -7.08 6.67 -0.01
C LEU A 4 -6.96 7.96 0.82
N SER A 5 -7.99 8.36 1.57
CA SER A 5 -7.91 9.54 2.43
C SER A 5 -6.91 9.36 3.57
N ARG A 6 -6.70 8.13 4.06
CA ARG A 6 -5.68 7.83 5.06
C ARG A 6 -4.28 7.87 4.46
N PHE A 7 -4.09 7.28 3.28
CA PHE A 7 -2.84 7.40 2.53
C PHE A 7 -2.42 8.87 2.37
N LYS A 8 -3.35 9.74 1.94
CA LYS A 8 -3.09 11.18 1.76
C LYS A 8 -2.65 11.89 3.05
N LYS A 9 -3.17 11.46 4.20
CA LYS A 9 -2.85 12.02 5.51
C LYS A 9 -1.64 11.36 6.18
N SER A 10 -1.19 10.22 5.67
CA SER A 10 -0.08 9.48 6.28
C SER A 10 1.20 10.30 6.21
N SER A 11 1.88 10.42 7.36
CA SER A 11 3.22 10.98 7.46
C SER A 11 4.28 10.05 6.85
N ASN A 12 4.01 8.75 6.79
CA ASN A 12 4.88 7.75 6.19
C ASN A 12 4.12 6.97 5.11
N LYS A 13 4.28 7.39 3.85
CA LYS A 13 3.56 6.81 2.71
C LYS A 13 4.08 5.45 2.31
N ILE A 14 5.38 5.22 2.44
CA ILE A 14 6.01 3.93 2.12
C ILE A 14 5.51 2.86 3.08
N GLU A 15 5.51 3.15 4.39
CA GLU A 15 4.96 2.24 5.40
C GLU A 15 3.48 1.94 5.16
N PHE A 16 2.68 2.96 4.84
CA PHE A 16 1.27 2.74 4.50
C PHE A 16 1.11 1.81 3.29
N LEU A 17 1.88 2.03 2.21
CA LEU A 17 1.81 1.22 0.99
C LEU A 17 2.35 -0.21 1.19
N ASN A 18 3.17 -0.43 2.21
CA ASN A 18 3.65 -1.75 2.61
C ASN A 18 2.65 -2.53 3.47
N ASP A 19 1.50 -1.95 3.83
CA ASP A 19 0.47 -2.65 4.59
C ASP A 19 -0.06 -3.86 3.75
N PRO A 20 0.06 -5.10 4.27
CA PRO A 20 -0.33 -6.31 3.55
C PRO A 20 -1.85 -6.39 3.30
N TYR A 21 -2.64 -5.57 3.98
CA TYR A 21 -4.11 -5.57 3.87
C TYR A 21 -4.66 -4.62 2.82
N LEU A 22 -3.83 -3.78 2.19
CA LEU A 22 -4.27 -3.02 1.01
C LEU A 22 -4.65 -3.99 -0.11
N ASP A 23 -5.69 -3.66 -0.85
CA ASP A 23 -6.23 -4.55 -1.89
C ASP A 23 -6.28 -3.83 -3.25
N LYS A 24 -6.75 -4.57 -4.25
CA LYS A 24 -6.94 -4.03 -5.60
C LYS A 24 -7.86 -2.81 -5.64
N GLY A 25 -8.86 -2.72 -4.75
CA GLY A 25 -9.78 -1.59 -4.67
C GLY A 25 -9.05 -0.31 -4.25
N PHE A 26 -8.22 -0.40 -3.21
CA PHE A 26 -7.33 0.70 -2.84
C PHE A 26 -6.41 1.12 -4.00
N TYR A 27 -5.79 0.17 -4.68
CA TYR A 27 -4.89 0.49 -5.80
C TYR A 27 -5.61 1.18 -6.96
N GLU A 28 -6.86 0.80 -7.22
CA GLU A 28 -7.73 1.46 -8.20
C GLU A 28 -8.07 2.90 -7.79
N GLU A 29 -8.41 3.13 -6.51
CA GLU A 29 -8.60 4.49 -5.97
C GLU A 29 -7.32 5.34 -6.10
N LEU A 30 -6.16 4.74 -5.82
CA LEU A 30 -4.85 5.39 -5.94
C LEU A 30 -4.56 5.80 -7.39
N CYS A 31 -4.88 4.94 -8.36
CA CYS A 31 -4.72 5.26 -9.78
C CYS A 31 -5.75 6.29 -10.28
N ALA A 32 -6.94 6.33 -9.66
CA ALA A 32 -8.02 7.27 -10.01
C ALA A 32 -7.79 8.70 -9.49
N MET A 33 -6.75 8.95 -8.68
CA MET A 33 -6.41 10.29 -8.22
C MET A 33 -6.18 11.28 -9.38
N PRO A 34 -6.46 12.59 -9.17
CA PRO A 34 -6.10 13.63 -10.11
C PRO A 34 -4.62 13.56 -10.50
N LYS A 35 -4.32 13.76 -11.79
CA LYS A 35 -2.97 13.56 -12.36
C LYS A 35 -1.87 14.23 -11.53
N LEU A 36 -2.03 15.53 -11.24
CA LEU A 36 -1.03 16.32 -10.52
C LEU A 36 -0.79 15.79 -9.10
N GLU A 37 -1.86 15.40 -8.40
CA GLU A 37 -1.77 14.86 -7.04
C GLU A 37 -1.08 13.48 -7.05
N ARG A 38 -1.47 12.62 -8.00
CA ARG A 38 -0.86 11.30 -8.19
C ARG A 38 0.63 11.40 -8.51
N GLU A 39 1.01 12.34 -9.39
CA GLU A 39 2.40 12.58 -9.76
C GLU A 39 3.24 13.16 -8.62
N ALA A 40 2.64 14.03 -7.79
CA ALA A 40 3.28 14.56 -6.59
C ALA A 40 3.60 13.45 -5.59
N PHE A 41 2.62 12.58 -5.28
CA PHE A 41 2.85 11.44 -4.39
C PHE A 41 3.85 10.43 -4.96
N ALA A 42 3.81 10.16 -6.27
CA ALA A 42 4.79 9.30 -6.90
C ALA A 42 6.23 9.86 -6.80
N SER A 43 6.39 11.19 -6.90
CA SER A 43 7.68 11.85 -6.68
C SER A 43 8.14 11.76 -5.24
N GLU A 44 7.25 12.08 -4.30
CA GLU A 44 7.52 12.01 -2.86
C GLU A 44 8.03 10.60 -2.46
N ILE A 45 7.36 9.55 -2.93
CA ILE A 45 7.75 8.17 -2.64
C ILE A 45 9.09 7.82 -3.29
N ALA A 46 9.29 8.15 -4.57
CA ALA A 46 10.56 7.88 -5.25
C ALA A 46 11.76 8.60 -4.60
N GLU A 47 11.54 9.73 -3.94
CA GLU A 47 12.56 10.47 -3.18
C GLU A 47 12.83 9.88 -1.80
N GLN A 48 11.82 9.31 -1.14
CA GLN A 48 11.91 8.74 0.21
C GLN A 48 12.37 7.27 0.23
N LEU A 49 12.31 6.55 -0.90
CA LEU A 49 12.76 5.16 -0.98
C LEU A 49 14.27 5.06 -0.73
N SER A 50 14.64 4.27 0.27
CA SER A 50 16.00 3.94 0.64
C SER A 50 16.31 2.50 0.23
N PRO A 51 17.60 2.09 0.17
CA PRO A 51 17.95 0.70 -0.08
C PRO A 51 17.25 -0.29 0.88
N ASP A 52 17.02 0.11 2.13
CA ASP A 52 16.46 -0.75 3.17
C ASP A 52 14.97 -1.09 2.97
N ASN A 53 14.21 -0.21 2.29
CA ASN A 53 12.77 -0.40 2.07
C ASN A 53 12.39 -0.60 0.60
N LEU A 54 13.35 -0.48 -0.32
CA LEU A 54 13.13 -0.57 -1.77
C LEU A 54 12.55 -1.93 -2.18
N SER A 55 13.19 -3.02 -1.79
CA SER A 55 12.81 -4.36 -2.26
C SER A 55 11.41 -4.76 -1.76
N GLN A 56 11.10 -4.47 -0.48
CA GLN A 56 9.77 -4.71 0.09
C GLN A 56 8.69 -3.88 -0.63
N PHE A 57 8.95 -2.57 -0.81
CA PHE A 57 8.03 -1.68 -1.50
C PHE A 57 7.75 -2.12 -2.93
N LEU A 58 8.80 -2.44 -3.70
CA LEU A 58 8.67 -2.88 -5.08
C LEU A 58 7.90 -4.19 -5.17
N THR A 59 8.24 -5.18 -4.35
CA THR A 59 7.56 -6.48 -4.35
C THR A 59 6.07 -6.27 -4.06
N ARG A 60 5.75 -5.49 -3.02
CA ARG A 60 4.38 -5.18 -2.63
C ARG A 60 3.59 -4.46 -3.71
N MET A 61 4.12 -3.36 -4.24
CA MET A 61 3.43 -2.55 -5.24
C MET A 61 3.30 -3.26 -6.59
N THR A 62 4.28 -4.07 -6.97
CA THR A 62 4.17 -4.93 -8.14
C THR A 62 3.07 -5.96 -7.99
N ASP A 63 3.04 -6.66 -6.85
CA ASP A 63 2.02 -7.65 -6.55
C ASP A 63 0.61 -7.04 -6.56
N LEU A 64 0.44 -5.91 -5.88
CA LEU A 64 -0.83 -5.18 -5.81
C LEU A 64 -1.29 -4.65 -7.18
N CYS A 65 -0.35 -4.15 -8.01
CA CYS A 65 -0.64 -3.72 -9.37
C CYS A 65 -1.11 -4.90 -10.24
N PHE A 66 -0.47 -6.06 -10.15
CA PHE A 66 -0.91 -7.27 -10.86
C PHE A 66 -2.28 -7.76 -10.37
N GLU A 67 -2.61 -7.63 -9.09
CA GLU A 67 -3.94 -7.98 -8.60
C GLU A 67 -5.05 -7.07 -9.13
N ALA A 68 -4.75 -5.78 -9.27
CA ALA A 68 -5.70 -4.82 -9.80
C ALA A 68 -5.82 -4.90 -11.33
N LYS A 69 -4.71 -5.10 -12.05
CA LYS A 69 -4.64 -4.92 -13.50
C LYS A 69 -4.36 -6.21 -14.28
N GLY A 70 -4.10 -7.32 -13.60
CA GLY A 70 -3.73 -8.58 -14.24
C GLY A 70 -2.52 -8.44 -15.16
N HIS A 71 -2.53 -9.13 -16.29
CA HIS A 71 -1.45 -9.11 -17.28
C HIS A 71 -1.25 -7.75 -17.98
N GLU A 72 -2.19 -6.80 -17.85
CA GLU A 72 -1.98 -5.45 -18.35
C GLU A 72 -0.97 -4.67 -17.49
N PHE A 73 -0.81 -5.06 -16.21
CA PHE A 73 0.11 -4.40 -15.26
C PHE A 73 -0.05 -2.87 -15.34
N ILE A 74 1.01 -2.12 -15.12
CA ILE A 74 1.08 -0.65 -15.20
C ILE A 74 0.57 0.00 -16.50
N ARG A 75 0.13 -0.78 -17.52
CA ARG A 75 -0.41 -0.29 -18.78
C ARG A 75 -1.86 0.15 -18.71
N ALA A 76 -2.68 -0.44 -17.84
CA ALA A 76 -4.14 -0.42 -17.89
C ALA A 76 -4.81 0.98 -17.84
N ALA A 77 -4.06 2.05 -17.57
CA ALA A 77 -4.53 3.43 -17.72
C ALA A 77 -3.38 4.38 -18.04
N SER A 78 -3.67 5.54 -18.64
CA SER A 78 -2.70 6.62 -18.85
C SER A 78 -2.14 7.21 -17.55
N GLY A 79 -2.72 6.85 -16.40
CA GLY A 79 -2.40 7.37 -15.07
C GLY A 79 -2.14 6.30 -14.01
N ASP A 80 -1.48 5.20 -14.36
CA ASP A 80 -1.07 4.22 -13.34
C ASP A 80 -0.07 4.87 -12.34
N PHE A 81 -0.35 4.72 -11.05
CA PHE A 81 0.46 5.33 -9.98
C PHE A 81 1.85 4.70 -9.90
N PHE A 82 1.93 3.37 -9.95
CA PHE A 82 3.18 2.65 -9.80
C PHE A 82 4.10 2.85 -11.01
N ALA A 83 3.55 3.00 -12.22
CA ALA A 83 4.30 3.46 -13.39
C ALA A 83 5.06 4.76 -13.11
N GLY A 84 4.40 5.72 -12.46
CA GLY A 84 5.00 7.02 -12.11
C GLY A 84 6.16 6.88 -11.13
N VAL A 85 6.03 6.01 -10.12
CA VAL A 85 7.10 5.73 -9.16
C VAL A 85 8.29 5.05 -9.86
N LEU A 86 8.03 3.98 -10.62
CA LEU A 86 9.05 3.23 -11.35
C LEU A 86 9.82 4.11 -12.35
N PHE A 87 9.10 4.96 -13.09
CA PHE A 87 9.73 5.87 -14.05
C PHE A 87 10.70 6.81 -13.36
N ARG A 88 10.30 7.42 -12.24
CA ARG A 88 11.17 8.32 -11.47
C ARG A 88 12.37 7.63 -10.87
N LEU A 89 12.18 6.42 -10.33
CA LEU A 89 13.29 5.61 -9.80
C LEU A 89 14.29 5.28 -10.89
N ILE A 90 13.86 4.72 -12.01
CA ILE A 90 14.75 4.32 -13.11
C ILE A 90 15.39 5.56 -13.76
N LYS A 91 14.65 6.66 -13.94
CA LYS A 91 15.21 7.93 -14.45
C LYS A 91 16.30 8.49 -13.55
N LYS A 92 16.15 8.40 -12.23
CA LYS A 92 17.17 8.82 -11.26
C LYS A 92 18.43 7.94 -11.31
N LEU A 93 18.28 6.66 -11.68
CA LEU A 93 19.36 5.69 -11.79
C LEU A 93 20.06 5.74 -13.17
N ASP A 94 19.37 6.15 -14.24
CA ASP A 94 19.95 6.41 -15.56
C ASP A 94 20.66 7.78 -15.60
N VAL A 95 21.71 7.91 -14.78
CA VAL A 95 22.55 9.12 -14.69
C VAL A 95 23.03 9.51 -16.08
N ASP A 96 23.06 10.82 -16.38
CA ASP A 96 23.44 11.38 -17.69
C ASP A 96 22.57 10.92 -18.88
N ASN A 97 21.39 10.34 -18.63
CA ASN A 97 20.46 9.85 -19.65
C ASN A 97 21.09 8.82 -20.61
N THR A 98 21.95 7.95 -20.08
CA THR A 98 22.72 7.01 -20.91
C THR A 98 21.84 6.10 -21.76
N PHE A 99 20.63 5.74 -21.31
CA PHE A 99 19.69 4.96 -22.10
C PHE A 99 19.23 5.72 -23.35
N LYS A 100 18.83 6.99 -23.18
CA LYS A 100 18.42 7.87 -24.28
C LYS A 100 19.57 8.09 -25.27
N THR A 101 20.76 8.43 -24.77
CA THR A 101 21.94 8.63 -25.63
C THR A 101 22.29 7.37 -26.41
N ALA A 102 22.24 6.19 -25.78
CA ALA A 102 22.49 4.93 -26.47
C ALA A 102 21.43 4.65 -27.56
N TYR A 103 20.16 4.97 -27.32
CA TYR A 103 19.11 4.83 -28.33
C TYR A 103 19.32 5.80 -29.50
N GLN A 104 19.66 7.06 -29.23
CA GLN A 104 19.95 8.07 -30.24
C GLN A 104 21.19 7.73 -31.09
N ASN A 105 22.17 7.03 -30.51
CA ASN A 105 23.36 6.57 -31.24
C ASN A 105 23.18 5.21 -31.94
N SER A 106 22.07 4.50 -31.70
CA SER A 106 21.78 3.23 -32.37
C SER A 106 21.53 3.43 -33.88
N ASN A 107 22.17 2.60 -34.70
CA ASN A 107 21.92 2.53 -36.16
C ASN A 107 20.55 1.93 -36.51
N ASN A 108 19.90 1.27 -35.56
CA ASN A 108 18.56 0.70 -35.73
C ASN A 108 17.61 1.26 -34.67
N LYS A 109 16.69 2.14 -35.09
CA LYS A 109 15.68 2.76 -34.20
C LYS A 109 14.49 1.85 -33.89
N HIS A 110 14.40 0.69 -34.51
CA HIS A 110 13.33 -0.29 -34.32
C HIS A 110 13.67 -1.36 -33.27
N VAL A 111 14.78 -1.21 -32.56
CA VAL A 111 15.16 -2.02 -31.40
C VAL A 111 15.68 -1.13 -30.26
N TYR A 112 15.63 -1.62 -29.02
CA TYR A 112 16.26 -0.96 -27.89
C TYR A 112 17.79 -1.01 -27.96
N PRO A 113 18.48 -0.05 -27.30
CA PRO A 113 19.91 0.16 -27.50
C PRO A 113 20.76 -0.99 -26.98
N GLN A 114 21.30 -1.80 -27.91
CA GLN A 114 22.00 -3.04 -27.54
C GLN A 114 23.29 -2.81 -26.73
N ALA A 115 23.95 -1.66 -26.91
CA ALA A 115 25.18 -1.33 -26.18
C ALA A 115 24.92 -0.82 -24.74
N HIS A 116 23.66 -0.52 -24.38
CA HIS A 116 23.34 -0.01 -23.06
C HIS A 116 23.35 -1.14 -22.02
N VAL A 117 23.93 -0.84 -20.86
CA VAL A 117 24.00 -1.70 -19.68
C VAL A 117 23.26 -0.99 -18.55
N PHE A 118 22.30 -1.69 -17.94
CA PHE A 118 21.56 -1.14 -16.82
C PHE A 118 22.43 -1.03 -15.56
N ASP A 119 22.21 0.03 -14.79
CA ASP A 119 22.73 0.13 -13.42
C ASP A 119 22.25 -1.07 -12.56
N GLN A 120 23.06 -1.46 -11.58
CA GLN A 120 22.79 -2.60 -10.72
C GLN A 120 21.43 -2.49 -10.01
N LYS A 121 21.02 -1.29 -9.56
CA LYS A 121 19.72 -1.09 -8.92
C LYS A 121 18.57 -1.17 -9.92
N THR A 122 18.79 -0.71 -11.16
CA THR A 122 17.79 -0.90 -12.23
C THR A 122 17.60 -2.39 -12.52
N VAL A 123 18.68 -3.18 -12.54
CA VAL A 123 18.61 -4.63 -12.67
C VAL A 123 17.83 -5.25 -11.49
N GLU A 124 18.10 -4.82 -10.25
CA GLU A 124 17.36 -5.28 -9.07
C GLU A 124 15.85 -5.00 -9.16
N ILE A 125 15.47 -3.76 -9.49
CA ILE A 125 14.07 -3.36 -9.68
C ILE A 125 13.36 -4.26 -10.70
N LEU A 126 13.99 -4.44 -11.87
CA LEU A 126 13.43 -5.23 -12.96
C LEU A 126 13.36 -6.72 -12.61
N ASN A 127 14.33 -7.23 -11.86
CA ASN A 127 14.31 -8.61 -11.36
C ASN A 127 13.20 -8.86 -10.36
N ILE A 128 12.95 -7.96 -9.40
CA ILE A 128 11.81 -8.06 -8.47
C ILE A 128 10.50 -8.15 -9.27
N ILE A 129 10.31 -7.23 -10.22
CA ILE A 129 9.11 -7.20 -11.05
C ILE A 129 8.93 -8.52 -11.82
N ARG A 130 10.01 -9.03 -12.43
CA ARG A 130 10.03 -10.28 -13.19
C ARG A 130 9.73 -11.49 -12.29
N SER A 131 10.31 -11.56 -11.09
CA SER A 131 10.09 -12.65 -10.14
C SER A 131 8.64 -12.68 -9.64
N VAL A 132 8.06 -11.52 -9.31
CA VAL A 132 6.64 -11.43 -8.94
C VAL A 132 5.74 -11.86 -10.10
N ALA A 133 6.02 -11.43 -11.33
CA ALA A 133 5.27 -11.85 -12.52
C ALA A 133 5.38 -13.37 -12.74
N ALA A 134 6.57 -13.95 -12.57
CA ALA A 134 6.80 -15.38 -12.68
C ALA A 134 5.97 -16.18 -11.67
N ARG A 135 5.95 -15.73 -10.41
CA ARG A 135 5.17 -16.34 -9.33
C ARG A 135 3.67 -16.32 -9.59
N LYS A 136 3.17 -15.27 -10.27
CA LYS A 136 1.76 -15.11 -10.66
C LYS A 136 1.37 -15.86 -11.94
N GLY A 137 2.33 -16.48 -12.63
CA GLY A 137 2.09 -17.36 -13.77
C GLY A 137 2.40 -16.74 -15.14
N VAL A 138 2.34 -17.58 -16.16
CA VAL A 138 2.82 -17.27 -17.53
C VAL A 138 2.11 -16.06 -18.15
N GLU A 139 0.81 -15.90 -17.92
CA GLU A 139 0.04 -14.77 -18.48
C GLU A 139 0.58 -13.40 -18.03
N HIS A 140 1.04 -13.28 -16.78
CA HIS A 140 1.61 -12.05 -16.24
C HIS A 140 2.98 -11.71 -16.86
N GLN A 141 3.66 -12.70 -17.43
CA GLN A 141 4.95 -12.52 -18.11
C GLN A 141 4.76 -12.12 -19.59
N GLN A 142 3.68 -12.57 -20.24
CA GLN A 142 3.47 -12.48 -21.69
C GLN A 142 3.45 -11.05 -22.28
N ASN A 143 3.33 -10.02 -21.44
CA ASN A 143 3.38 -8.61 -21.87
C ASN A 143 4.28 -7.74 -20.99
N LEU A 144 5.02 -8.32 -20.06
CA LEU A 144 5.71 -7.57 -19.00
C LEU A 144 6.64 -6.50 -19.59
N TYR A 145 7.53 -6.92 -20.48
CA TYR A 145 8.52 -6.02 -21.07
C TYR A 145 7.91 -5.00 -22.03
N SER A 146 6.84 -5.34 -22.75
CA SER A 146 6.09 -4.35 -23.54
C SER A 146 5.44 -3.29 -22.64
N ASN A 147 4.91 -3.68 -21.49
CA ASN A 147 4.30 -2.75 -20.53
C ASN A 147 5.36 -1.82 -19.92
N LEU A 148 6.51 -2.36 -19.52
CA LEU A 148 7.67 -1.59 -19.04
C LEU A 148 8.23 -0.68 -20.13
N ALA A 149 8.34 -1.16 -21.37
CA ALA A 149 8.78 -0.39 -22.53
C ALA A 149 7.88 0.84 -22.74
N ILE A 150 6.56 0.65 -22.77
CA ILE A 150 5.59 1.73 -22.97
C ILE A 150 5.65 2.75 -21.85
N LYS A 151 5.70 2.30 -20.59
CA LYS A 151 5.46 3.16 -19.43
C LYS A 151 6.71 3.75 -18.81
N ILE A 152 7.87 3.13 -19.03
CA ILE A 152 9.12 3.52 -18.39
C ILE A 152 10.15 3.92 -19.44
N PHE A 153 10.54 2.99 -20.31
CA PHE A 153 11.71 3.19 -21.18
C PHE A 153 11.46 4.11 -22.37
N SER A 154 10.27 4.05 -22.98
CA SER A 154 9.90 5.01 -24.04
C SER A 154 9.85 6.44 -23.49
N PRO A 155 9.21 6.72 -22.33
CA PRO A 155 9.32 8.01 -21.66
C PRO A 155 10.75 8.46 -21.37
N LEU A 156 11.69 7.58 -20.99
CA LEU A 156 13.10 7.98 -20.79
C LEU A 156 13.74 8.59 -22.06
N ILE A 157 13.25 8.19 -23.24
CA ILE A 157 13.72 8.71 -24.53
C ILE A 157 13.00 10.01 -24.89
N THR A 158 11.71 10.14 -24.54
CA THR A 158 10.82 11.19 -25.06
C THR A 158 10.52 12.35 -24.10
N ASP A 159 10.74 12.21 -22.80
CA ASP A 159 10.25 13.12 -21.74
C ASP A 159 10.79 14.57 -21.82
N ASP A 160 11.91 14.79 -22.51
CA ASP A 160 12.57 16.09 -22.69
C ASP A 160 12.50 16.61 -24.14
N ILE A 161 11.75 15.94 -25.02
CA ILE A 161 11.61 16.36 -26.43
C ILE A 161 10.51 17.41 -26.54
N ALA A 162 10.92 18.66 -26.78
CA ALA A 162 10.00 19.80 -26.90
C ALA A 162 9.37 19.93 -28.30
N ASP A 163 10.05 19.49 -29.35
CA ASP A 163 9.54 19.59 -30.72
C ASP A 163 8.48 18.51 -31.00
N PRO A 164 7.22 18.89 -31.32
CA PRO A 164 6.17 17.92 -31.60
C PRO A 164 6.44 17.02 -32.81
N GLN A 165 7.18 17.50 -33.82
CA GLN A 165 7.48 16.70 -35.01
C GLN A 165 8.52 15.62 -34.70
N GLU A 166 9.60 15.99 -34.03
CA GLU A 166 10.59 15.05 -33.50
C GLU A 166 9.95 14.01 -32.57
N LEU A 167 9.12 14.46 -31.62
CA LEU A 167 8.41 13.58 -30.69
C LEU A 167 7.53 12.58 -31.42
N MET A 168 6.79 13.02 -32.45
CA MET A 168 5.94 12.14 -33.26
C MET A 168 6.77 11.11 -34.02
N ALA A 169 7.86 11.53 -34.67
CA ALA A 169 8.74 10.63 -35.42
C ALA A 169 9.35 9.53 -34.53
N ILE A 170 9.89 9.91 -33.37
CA ILE A 170 10.47 8.96 -32.40
C ILE A 170 9.39 8.04 -31.83
N SER A 171 8.20 8.57 -31.53
CA SER A 171 7.08 7.77 -31.02
C SER A 171 6.65 6.66 -32.00
N VAL A 172 6.67 6.94 -33.31
CA VAL A 172 6.39 5.92 -34.34
C VAL A 172 7.43 4.79 -34.32
N ASP A 173 8.71 5.11 -34.15
CA ASP A 173 9.76 4.12 -34.10
C ASP A 173 9.75 3.30 -32.81
N LEU A 174 9.52 3.96 -31.67
CA LEU A 174 9.32 3.28 -30.39
C LEU A 174 8.12 2.35 -30.42
N GLN A 175 7.04 2.70 -31.13
CA GLN A 175 5.90 1.80 -31.27
C GLN A 175 6.24 0.52 -32.04
N LYS A 176 7.17 0.58 -33.01
CA LYS A 176 7.69 -0.63 -33.69
C LYS A 176 8.55 -1.49 -32.76
N VAL A 177 9.30 -0.87 -31.84
CA VAL A 177 10.02 -1.59 -30.78
C VAL A 177 9.03 -2.32 -29.88
N ILE A 178 8.01 -1.61 -29.40
CA ILE A 178 7.01 -2.10 -28.45
C ILE A 178 6.21 -3.29 -29.00
N THR A 179 5.86 -3.27 -30.29
CA THR A 179 5.09 -4.34 -30.93
C THR A 179 5.93 -5.58 -31.23
N ASN A 180 7.26 -5.46 -31.28
CA ASN A 180 8.18 -6.58 -31.44
C ASN A 180 8.51 -7.25 -30.10
N LYS A 181 7.53 -8.01 -29.57
CA LYS A 181 7.64 -8.70 -28.27
C LYS A 181 8.85 -9.63 -28.18
N THR A 182 9.19 -10.34 -29.25
CA THR A 182 10.32 -11.27 -29.26
C THR A 182 11.64 -10.53 -29.02
N ALA A 183 11.88 -9.45 -29.74
CA ALA A 183 13.10 -8.65 -29.57
C ALA A 183 13.16 -7.97 -28.20
N LEU A 184 12.02 -7.53 -27.66
CA LEU A 184 11.96 -6.99 -26.30
C LEU A 184 12.29 -8.05 -25.25
N ASN A 185 11.69 -9.23 -25.35
CA ASN A 185 11.97 -10.35 -24.45
C ASN A 185 13.46 -10.71 -24.49
N GLU A 186 14.04 -10.83 -25.67
CA GLU A 186 15.48 -11.09 -25.82
C GLU A 186 16.33 -9.96 -25.23
N TYR A 187 15.96 -8.69 -25.48
CA TYR A 187 16.68 -7.54 -24.95
C TYR A 187 16.75 -7.53 -23.42
N PHE A 188 15.62 -7.76 -22.74
CA PHE A 188 15.60 -7.77 -21.28
C PHE A 188 16.22 -9.04 -20.70
N SER A 189 15.91 -10.22 -21.24
CA SER A 189 16.46 -11.48 -20.71
C SER A 189 17.98 -11.58 -20.84
N THR A 190 18.60 -10.91 -21.82
CA THR A 190 20.07 -10.86 -21.94
C THR A 190 20.73 -9.89 -20.96
N ARG A 191 19.98 -8.94 -20.38
CA ARG A 191 20.49 -7.90 -19.46
C ARG A 191 20.07 -8.11 -18.01
N LEU A 192 19.10 -9.00 -17.78
CA LEU A 192 18.63 -9.38 -16.47
C LEU A 192 19.18 -10.78 -16.17
N PRO A 193 20.14 -10.93 -15.25
CA PRO A 193 20.64 -12.25 -14.88
C PRO A 193 19.50 -13.09 -14.32
N ASP A 194 19.46 -14.39 -14.63
CA ASP A 194 18.56 -15.35 -13.98
C ASP A 194 18.99 -15.56 -12.52
N ALA A 195 18.67 -14.58 -11.70
CA ALA A 195 18.81 -14.59 -10.26
C ALA A 195 17.43 -14.41 -9.65
N GLU A 196 17.13 -15.20 -8.62
CA GLU A 196 15.96 -14.96 -7.77
C GLU A 196 16.10 -13.58 -7.13
N ALA A 197 15.03 -12.78 -7.22
CA ALA A 197 15.01 -11.48 -6.59
C ALA A 197 14.95 -11.65 -5.06
N PRO A 198 15.82 -10.97 -4.29
CA PRO A 198 15.81 -11.06 -2.83
C PRO A 198 14.46 -10.69 -2.24
N GLY A 199 13.98 -11.50 -1.29
CA GLY A 199 12.77 -11.22 -0.51
C GLY A 199 11.43 -11.47 -1.21
N VAL A 200 11.40 -11.87 -2.48
CA VAL A 200 10.12 -12.11 -3.18
C VAL A 200 9.39 -13.34 -2.62
N GLU A 201 10.07 -14.47 -2.41
CA GLU A 201 9.39 -15.66 -1.86
C GLU A 201 8.97 -15.44 -0.41
N ALA A 202 9.86 -14.87 0.42
CA ALA A 202 9.55 -14.51 1.80
C ALA A 202 8.33 -13.56 1.89
N TYR A 203 8.24 -12.57 0.99
CA TYR A 203 7.07 -11.71 0.91
C TYR A 203 5.77 -12.50 0.63
N PHE A 204 5.79 -13.47 -0.28
CA PHE A 204 4.60 -14.26 -0.58
C PHE A 204 4.23 -15.21 0.57
N GLU A 205 5.21 -15.78 1.27
CA GLU A 205 4.98 -16.56 2.48
C GLU A 205 4.35 -15.71 3.58
N GLU A 206 4.96 -14.56 3.90
CA GLU A 206 4.46 -13.59 4.89
C GLU A 206 3.07 -13.09 4.51
N ARG A 207 2.82 -12.84 3.22
CA ARG A 207 1.53 -12.36 2.74
C ARG A 207 0.46 -13.44 2.83
N THR A 208 0.76 -14.68 2.44
CA THR A 208 -0.17 -15.80 2.59
C THR A 208 -0.52 -15.98 4.06
N GLN A 209 0.48 -15.98 4.95
CA GLN A 209 0.24 -16.02 6.39
C GLN A 209 -0.62 -14.83 6.85
N ALA A 210 -0.31 -13.61 6.45
CA ALA A 210 -1.08 -12.42 6.82
C ALA A 210 -2.53 -12.44 6.28
N LEU A 211 -2.77 -13.07 5.12
CA LEU A 211 -4.10 -13.26 4.55
C LEU A 211 -4.88 -14.36 5.28
N ASP A 212 -4.24 -15.49 5.57
CA ASP A 212 -4.82 -16.60 6.34
C ASP A 212 -5.19 -16.14 7.75
N GLU A 213 -4.34 -15.30 8.36
CA GLU A 213 -4.55 -14.70 9.68
C GLU A 213 -5.43 -13.43 9.61
N LYS A 214 -5.77 -12.91 8.42
CA LYS A 214 -6.45 -11.60 8.27
C LYS A 214 -7.77 -11.57 9.01
N GLN A 215 -8.60 -12.58 8.83
CA GLN A 215 -9.92 -12.63 9.47
C GLN A 215 -9.79 -12.78 10.99
N GLU A 216 -8.88 -13.64 11.43
CA GLU A 216 -8.63 -13.90 12.85
C GLU A 216 -8.07 -12.66 13.55
N LEU A 217 -7.04 -12.03 13.00
CA LEU A 217 -6.42 -10.82 13.54
C LEU A 217 -7.40 -9.63 13.61
N HIS A 218 -8.23 -9.43 12.58
CA HIS A 218 -9.24 -8.37 12.65
C HIS A 218 -10.31 -8.68 13.68
N ASN A 219 -10.75 -9.94 13.78
CA ASN A 219 -11.73 -10.33 14.77
C ASN A 219 -11.17 -10.12 16.19
N ASN A 220 -9.95 -10.57 16.43
CA ASN A 220 -9.28 -10.45 17.72
C ASN A 220 -9.02 -8.99 18.07
N ALA A 221 -8.60 -8.16 17.11
CA ALA A 221 -8.43 -6.73 17.34
C ALA A 221 -9.75 -6.02 17.68
N VAL A 222 -10.84 -6.36 16.98
CA VAL A 222 -12.19 -5.85 17.29
C VAL A 222 -12.63 -6.28 18.70
N GLN A 223 -12.42 -7.55 19.06
CA GLN A 223 -12.78 -8.06 20.39
C GLN A 223 -11.91 -7.43 21.49
N ASN A 224 -10.61 -7.26 21.27
CA ASN A 224 -9.70 -6.60 22.21
C ASN A 224 -10.09 -5.12 22.42
N ILE A 225 -10.42 -4.41 21.35
CA ILE A 225 -10.92 -3.03 21.43
C ILE A 225 -12.23 -3.00 22.22
N LYS A 226 -13.17 -3.90 21.93
CA LYS A 226 -14.43 -4.02 22.65
C LYS A 226 -14.22 -4.30 24.14
N GLN A 227 -13.34 -5.24 24.47
CA GLN A 227 -12.98 -5.61 25.84
C GLN A 227 -12.38 -4.40 26.56
N LEU A 228 -11.45 -3.68 25.94
CA LEU A 228 -10.85 -2.51 26.56
C LEU A 228 -11.85 -1.37 26.77
N ILE A 229 -12.81 -1.19 25.85
CA ILE A 229 -13.92 -0.25 26.05
C ILE A 229 -14.73 -0.62 27.29
N ARG A 230 -14.94 -1.92 27.54
CA ARG A 230 -15.70 -2.45 28.68
C ARG A 230 -14.98 -2.29 30.01
N SER A 231 -13.70 -2.66 30.06
CA SER A 231 -12.97 -2.79 31.32
C SER A 231 -12.27 -1.51 31.75
N LYS A 232 -11.93 -0.62 30.82
CA LYS A 232 -11.16 0.59 31.16
C LYS A 232 -12.04 1.63 31.89
N PRO A 233 -11.63 2.12 33.07
CA PRO A 233 -12.28 3.25 33.71
C PRO A 233 -11.99 4.53 32.90
N TRP A 234 -13.01 5.01 32.18
CA TRP A 234 -12.87 6.19 31.34
C TRP A 234 -12.94 7.46 32.18
N SER A 235 -11.84 8.21 32.23
CA SER A 235 -11.83 9.54 32.84
C SER A 235 -12.44 10.56 31.87
N ILE A 236 -13.54 11.18 32.31
CA ILE A 236 -14.33 12.10 31.49
C ILE A 236 -14.39 13.45 32.20
N PRO A 237 -13.88 14.53 31.60
CA PRO A 237 -13.97 15.86 32.18
C PRO A 237 -15.44 16.29 32.29
N GLY A 238 -15.79 16.93 33.40
CA GLY A 238 -17.09 17.57 33.63
C GLY A 238 -16.91 18.96 34.22
N PHE A 239 -17.76 19.90 33.83
CA PHE A 239 -17.81 21.25 34.43
C PHE A 239 -19.16 21.46 35.10
N LEU A 240 -19.13 21.60 36.44
CA LEU A 240 -20.20 21.94 37.39
C LEU A 240 -21.53 21.15 37.29
N PHE A 241 -22.18 21.07 36.12
CA PHE A 241 -23.42 20.33 35.87
C PHE A 241 -23.48 19.59 34.53
N ILE A 242 -22.54 19.83 33.61
CA ILE A 242 -22.45 19.10 32.33
C ILE A 242 -21.37 18.05 32.47
N ARG A 243 -21.78 16.79 32.68
CA ARG A 243 -20.88 15.64 32.52
C ARG A 243 -20.61 15.47 31.03
N GLY A 244 -19.36 15.59 30.59
CA GLY A 244 -18.99 15.20 29.23
C GLY A 244 -19.26 13.70 28.98
N GLY A 245 -19.07 13.22 27.75
CA GLY A 245 -19.19 11.80 27.41
C GLY A 245 -20.62 11.30 27.20
N VAL A 246 -20.74 10.03 26.84
CA VAL A 246 -21.98 9.35 26.44
C VAL A 246 -22.11 8.06 27.24
N ASP A 247 -23.31 7.80 27.72
CA ASP A 247 -23.64 6.52 28.35
C ASP A 247 -23.89 5.47 27.26
N ILE A 248 -23.15 4.37 27.32
CA ILE A 248 -23.34 3.18 26.48
C ILE A 248 -23.79 2.02 27.36
N ASN A 249 -24.61 1.13 26.80
CA ASN A 249 -24.98 -0.10 27.47
C ASN A 249 -24.04 -1.20 26.98
N VAL A 250 -23.27 -1.79 27.90
CA VAL A 250 -22.39 -2.91 27.57
C VAL A 250 -22.65 -4.03 28.56
N ASP A 251 -23.10 -5.18 28.04
CA ASP A 251 -23.42 -6.38 28.80
C ASP A 251 -24.39 -6.12 29.99
N GLY A 252 -25.37 -5.23 29.77
CA GLY A 252 -26.38 -4.88 30.77
C GLY A 252 -25.94 -3.83 31.80
N ARG A 253 -24.73 -3.28 31.67
CA ARG A 253 -24.21 -2.18 32.51
C ARG A 253 -24.14 -0.88 31.73
N THR A 254 -24.58 0.20 32.35
CA THR A 254 -24.42 1.55 31.80
C THR A 254 -23.02 2.07 32.13
N LEU A 255 -22.17 2.19 31.10
CA LEU A 255 -20.82 2.75 31.21
C LEU A 255 -20.78 4.12 30.52
N ARG A 256 -20.24 5.13 31.20
CA ARG A 256 -20.01 6.44 30.57
C ARG A 256 -18.63 6.47 29.93
N VAL A 257 -18.58 6.79 28.63
CA VAL A 257 -17.33 6.79 27.85
C VAL A 257 -17.20 8.09 27.03
N PRO A 258 -15.99 8.45 26.53
CA PRO A 258 -15.84 9.55 25.59
C PRO A 258 -16.64 9.32 24.31
N HIS A 259 -17.13 10.39 23.66
CA HIS A 259 -18.00 10.27 22.47
C HIS A 259 -17.43 9.38 21.36
N ARG A 260 -16.15 9.53 21.03
CA ARG A 260 -15.50 8.73 19.98
C ARG A 260 -15.34 7.27 20.39
N VAL A 261 -15.19 6.99 21.69
CA VAL A 261 -15.21 5.62 22.21
C VAL A 261 -16.62 5.01 22.08
N ALA A 262 -17.67 5.80 22.37
CA ALA A 262 -19.04 5.36 22.17
C ALA A 262 -19.36 5.10 20.68
N GLU A 263 -18.83 5.91 19.77
CA GLU A 263 -18.96 5.69 18.32
C GLU A 263 -18.31 4.37 17.90
N MET A 264 -17.10 4.06 18.38
CA MET A 264 -16.45 2.76 18.12
C MET A 264 -17.28 1.60 18.67
N ALA A 265 -17.77 1.70 19.91
CA ALA A 265 -18.61 0.66 20.52
C ALA A 265 -19.87 0.38 19.67
N ARG A 266 -20.56 1.43 19.22
CA ARG A 266 -21.75 1.30 18.37
C ARG A 266 -21.44 0.69 17.00
N ALA A 267 -20.28 1.00 16.42
CA ALA A 267 -19.86 0.39 15.17
C ALA A 267 -19.70 -1.13 15.34
N ILE A 268 -19.06 -1.55 16.44
CA ILE A 268 -18.88 -2.96 16.80
C ILE A 268 -20.24 -3.63 16.99
N ASP A 269 -21.15 -3.04 17.78
CA ASP A 269 -22.47 -3.61 18.04
C ASP A 269 -23.30 -3.73 16.73
N THR A 270 -23.20 -2.73 15.84
CA THR A 270 -23.89 -2.73 14.55
C THR A 270 -23.39 -3.85 13.65
N TYR A 271 -22.08 -4.06 13.60
CA TYR A 271 -21.49 -5.19 12.89
C TYR A 271 -21.93 -6.53 13.51
N GLU A 272 -21.90 -6.65 14.83
CA GLU A 272 -22.27 -7.88 15.52
C GLU A 272 -23.73 -8.29 15.30
N ALA A 273 -24.64 -7.32 15.16
CA ALA A 273 -26.05 -7.53 14.86
C ALA A 273 -26.34 -7.97 13.41
N LYS A 274 -25.35 -7.90 12.50
CA LYS A 274 -25.52 -8.27 11.08
C LYS A 274 -25.67 -9.79 10.94
N GLN A 275 -26.70 -10.26 10.22
CA GLN A 275 -26.97 -11.70 10.06
C GLN A 275 -26.02 -12.41 9.09
N ASN A 276 -25.55 -11.71 8.04
CA ASN A 276 -24.65 -12.26 7.03
C ASN A 276 -23.34 -11.45 7.04
N LYS A 277 -22.48 -11.73 8.01
CA LYS A 277 -21.16 -11.09 8.12
C LYS A 277 -20.22 -11.72 7.08
N THR A 278 -19.58 -10.87 6.29
CA THR A 278 -18.50 -11.26 5.39
C THR A 278 -17.14 -10.86 5.97
N GLU A 279 -16.06 -11.41 5.44
CA GLU A 279 -14.71 -10.97 5.80
C GLU A 279 -14.49 -9.48 5.50
N ASN A 280 -15.03 -8.99 4.38
CA ASN A 280 -14.99 -7.58 4.03
C ASN A 280 -15.73 -6.71 5.06
N ASP A 281 -16.84 -7.18 5.63
CA ASP A 281 -17.54 -6.43 6.67
C ASP A 281 -16.71 -6.26 7.96
N LEU A 282 -15.92 -7.28 8.31
CA LEU A 282 -15.02 -7.24 9.45
C LEU A 282 -13.86 -6.27 9.20
N TYR A 283 -13.32 -6.30 7.98
CA TYR A 283 -12.31 -5.36 7.53
C TYR A 283 -12.82 -3.92 7.59
N ASP A 284 -13.98 -3.66 6.97
CA ASP A 284 -14.63 -2.34 6.95
C ASP A 284 -14.92 -1.82 8.36
N LEU A 285 -15.37 -2.70 9.27
CA LEU A 285 -15.54 -2.36 10.68
C LEU A 285 -14.22 -1.91 11.29
N TYR A 286 -13.15 -2.71 11.14
CA TYR A 286 -11.88 -2.41 11.77
C TYR A 286 -11.29 -1.09 11.23
N GLU A 287 -11.35 -0.88 9.92
CA GLU A 287 -10.90 0.38 9.31
C GLU A 287 -11.77 1.57 9.75
N HIS A 288 -13.08 1.38 9.91
CA HIS A 288 -13.97 2.42 10.45
C HIS A 288 -13.61 2.79 11.90
N ILE A 289 -13.24 1.82 12.74
CA ILE A 289 -12.75 2.07 14.10
C ILE A 289 -11.46 2.90 14.05
N LYS A 290 -10.53 2.60 13.14
CA LYS A 290 -9.31 3.42 12.94
C LYS A 290 -9.65 4.84 12.52
N ASP A 291 -10.65 5.03 11.67
CA ASP A 291 -11.08 6.38 11.27
C ASP A 291 -11.59 7.20 12.44
N ILE A 292 -12.39 6.59 13.31
CA ILE A 292 -12.89 7.24 14.52
C ILE A 292 -11.71 7.62 15.44
N ALA A 293 -10.68 6.77 15.53
CA ALA A 293 -9.47 7.03 16.30
C ALA A 293 -8.67 8.21 15.73
N GLN A 294 -8.46 8.22 14.41
CA GLN A 294 -7.77 9.31 13.73
C GLN A 294 -8.52 10.63 13.87
N GLU A 295 -9.84 10.63 13.65
CA GLU A 295 -10.66 11.84 13.82
C GLU A 295 -10.60 12.35 15.26
N ALA A 296 -10.59 11.44 16.24
CA ALA A 296 -10.44 11.80 17.63
C ALA A 296 -9.09 12.45 17.93
N LEU A 297 -8.02 12.05 17.23
CA LEU A 297 -6.66 12.62 17.33
C LEU A 297 -6.53 13.97 16.63
N ASP A 298 -6.99 14.06 15.39
CA ASP A 298 -7.00 15.27 14.55
C ASP A 298 -7.83 16.40 15.20
N ASN A 299 -8.98 16.05 15.78
CA ASN A 299 -9.93 16.99 16.37
C ASN A 299 -10.16 16.67 17.86
N PRO A 300 -9.17 16.96 18.73
CA PRO A 300 -9.28 16.67 20.16
C PRO A 300 -10.43 17.45 20.79
N ARG A 301 -11.37 16.75 21.44
CA ARG A 301 -12.35 17.42 22.30
C ARG A 301 -11.66 18.00 23.55
N GLN A 302 -12.18 19.12 24.04
CA GLN A 302 -11.65 19.80 25.22
C GLN A 302 -11.63 18.85 26.44
N GLY A 303 -10.50 18.83 27.14
CA GLY A 303 -10.30 17.99 28.33
C GLY A 303 -10.02 16.51 28.07
N ARG A 304 -9.71 16.12 26.81
CA ARG A 304 -9.25 14.76 26.48
C ARG A 304 -8.06 14.37 27.35
N GLN A 305 -8.16 13.20 27.99
CA GLN A 305 -7.14 12.69 28.89
C GLN A 305 -6.01 11.99 28.11
N PRO A 306 -4.75 12.00 28.61
CA PRO A 306 -3.64 11.30 27.98
C PRO A 306 -3.91 9.81 27.75
N SER A 307 -4.61 9.15 28.67
CA SER A 307 -4.99 7.73 28.56
C SER A 307 -5.96 7.43 27.42
N THR A 308 -6.82 8.40 27.07
CA THR A 308 -7.72 8.33 25.91
C THR A 308 -6.98 8.62 24.61
N THR A 309 -6.03 9.56 24.63
CA THR A 309 -5.11 9.78 23.49
C THR A 309 -4.29 8.55 23.18
N LYS A 310 -3.73 7.90 24.21
CA LYS A 310 -2.99 6.64 24.05
C LYS A 310 -3.86 5.56 23.43
N PHE A 311 -5.09 5.38 23.91
CA PHE A 311 -6.03 4.42 23.32
C PHE A 311 -6.22 4.64 21.80
N TYR A 312 -6.41 5.87 21.34
CA TYR A 312 -6.55 6.14 19.90
C TYR A 312 -5.25 5.86 19.13
N LYS A 313 -4.08 6.15 19.71
CA LYS A 313 -2.80 5.80 19.09
C LYS A 313 -2.63 4.28 18.99
N ASP A 314 -2.92 3.55 20.06
CA ASP A 314 -2.82 2.09 20.11
C ASP A 314 -3.76 1.43 19.07
N VAL A 315 -4.94 2.00 18.82
CA VAL A 315 -5.85 1.57 17.74
C VAL A 315 -5.23 1.80 16.37
N LEU A 316 -4.62 2.96 16.12
CA LEU A 316 -4.01 3.28 14.82
C LEU A 316 -2.74 2.49 14.55
N GLU A 317 -1.92 2.29 15.57
CA GLU A 317 -0.65 1.55 15.58
C GLU A 317 -0.87 0.03 15.59
N ASN A 318 -2.12 -0.44 15.46
CA ASN A 318 -2.51 -1.84 15.43
C ASN A 318 -2.02 -2.66 16.65
N VAL A 319 -1.83 -2.03 17.81
CA VAL A 319 -1.36 -2.70 19.04
C VAL A 319 -2.28 -3.88 19.39
N TYR A 320 -3.59 -3.72 19.15
CA TYR A 320 -4.60 -4.74 19.41
C TYR A 320 -4.66 -5.86 18.36
N ARG A 321 -3.95 -5.73 17.21
CA ARG A 321 -3.67 -6.85 16.28
C ARG A 321 -2.46 -7.68 16.74
N ALA A 322 -1.44 -7.03 17.32
CA ALA A 322 -0.20 -7.68 17.74
C ALA A 322 -0.33 -8.54 19.02
N ALA A 323 -1.46 -8.42 19.72
CA ALA A 323 -1.72 -9.14 20.96
C ALA A 323 -2.00 -10.65 20.76
N ASP A 324 -1.77 -11.27 19.60
CA ASP A 324 -2.03 -12.72 19.41
C ASP A 324 -0.87 -13.59 18.95
N ALA A 325 0.34 -13.06 18.71
CA ALA A 325 1.50 -13.94 18.54
C ALA A 325 1.82 -14.74 19.84
N GLY A 326 1.18 -14.43 20.97
CA GLY A 326 1.34 -15.13 22.24
C GLY A 326 0.10 -15.30 23.13
N LEU A 327 -1.12 -14.91 22.72
CA LEU A 327 -2.33 -14.92 23.59
C LEU A 327 -3.54 -15.67 23.01
N ALA A 328 -3.37 -16.43 21.92
CA ALA A 328 -4.44 -17.23 21.33
C ALA A 328 -4.95 -18.35 22.28
N ASN A 329 -4.25 -18.63 23.38
CA ASN A 329 -4.55 -19.68 24.36
C ASN A 329 -4.67 -19.21 25.82
N THR A 330 -4.74 -17.89 26.08
CA THR A 330 -4.79 -17.35 27.45
C THR A 330 -6.20 -16.87 27.79
N ASP A 331 -6.63 -17.08 29.04
CA ASP A 331 -7.97 -16.69 29.50
C ASP A 331 -8.18 -15.16 29.56
N GLU A 332 -9.41 -14.74 29.85
CA GLU A 332 -9.79 -13.31 29.90
C GLU A 332 -8.97 -12.49 30.91
N ASP A 333 -8.46 -13.11 31.99
CA ASP A 333 -7.70 -12.45 33.05
C ASP A 333 -6.24 -12.21 32.63
N GLU A 334 -5.62 -13.14 31.90
CA GLU A 334 -4.28 -12.93 31.33
C GLU A 334 -4.28 -11.88 30.21
N ARG A 335 -5.36 -11.79 29.44
CA ARG A 335 -5.58 -10.72 28.46
C ARG A 335 -5.73 -9.35 29.13
N ALA A 336 -6.44 -9.26 30.27
CA ALA A 336 -6.59 -8.02 31.03
C ALA A 336 -5.24 -7.49 31.55
N ARG A 337 -4.37 -8.37 32.05
CA ARG A 337 -3.00 -8.03 32.48
C ARG A 337 -2.15 -7.45 31.36
N PHE A 338 -2.16 -8.10 30.20
CA PHE A 338 -1.31 -7.71 29.07
C PHE A 338 -1.73 -6.35 28.48
N LEU A 339 -3.02 -6.06 28.51
CA LEU A 339 -3.60 -4.78 28.07
C LEU A 339 -3.53 -3.67 29.15
N GLY A 340 -2.98 -3.97 30.33
CA GLY A 340 -2.83 -3.03 31.44
C GLY A 340 -4.18 -2.56 31.99
N VAL A 341 -5.16 -3.47 32.07
CA VAL A 341 -6.53 -3.20 32.51
C VAL A 341 -6.86 -3.76 33.90
N ASP A 342 -5.84 -4.26 34.59
CA ASP A 342 -5.86 -4.65 36.01
C ASP A 342 -5.80 -3.44 36.97
#